data_AF-A0A7V8NTK1-F1
#
_entry.id   AF-A0A7V8NTK1-F1
#
_cell.length_a   1.000
_cell.length_b   1.000
_cell.length_c   1.000
_cell.angle_alpha   90.00
_cell.angle_beta   90.00
_cell.angle_gamma   90.00
#
_symmetry.space_group_name_H-M   'P 1'
#
loop_
_entity.id
_entity.type
_entity.pdbx_description
1 polymer ?
#
loop_
_entity_poly.entity_id
_entity_poly.type
_entity_poly.pdbx_seq_one_letter_code
_entity_poly.pdbx_strand_id
1 'polypeptide(L)'
;MSRFTKEFRVIPKAAWVVAWFAYLCLTVPVFFFVAPTDPEIGKWPRWGQALCVYGMFLFVVAWVALIGYVYGDAKRRQMRYVM
;
A
#
# COMPACT_ATOMS: atom_id res chain seq x y z
N MET A 1 14.94 0.22 -21.31
CA MET A 1 14.45 0.03 -19.93
C MET A 1 14.96 1.19 -19.07
N SER A 2 14.08 1.93 -18.42
CA SER A 2 14.46 3.09 -17.60
C SER A 2 15.10 2.66 -16.27
N ARG A 3 15.88 3.55 -15.66
CA ARG A 3 16.55 3.33 -14.37
C ARG A 3 15.55 2.94 -13.26
N PHE A 4 14.36 3.54 -13.30
CA PHE A 4 13.22 3.23 -12.43
C PHE A 4 12.81 1.74 -12.46
N THR A 5 12.72 1.11 -13.64
CA THR A 5 12.30 -0.29 -13.73
C THR A 5 13.32 -1.25 -13.10
N LYS A 6 14.62 -0.88 -13.08
CA LYS A 6 15.66 -1.67 -12.41
C LYS A 6 15.57 -1.55 -10.89
N GLU A 7 15.23 -0.39 -10.36
CA GLU A 7 15.07 -0.15 -8.91
C GLU A 7 13.83 -0.83 -8.34
N PHE A 8 12.72 -0.85 -9.09
CA PHE A 8 11.52 -1.60 -8.68
C PHE A 8 11.76 -3.11 -8.52
N ARG A 9 12.75 -3.67 -9.21
CA ARG A 9 13.13 -5.09 -9.10
C ARG A 9 13.91 -5.42 -7.82
N VAL A 10 14.37 -4.41 -7.08
CA VAL A 10 15.04 -4.58 -5.78
C VAL A 10 14.01 -4.91 -4.70
N ILE A 11 12.75 -4.50 -4.88
CA ILE A 11 11.67 -4.77 -3.93
C ILE A 11 11.37 -6.28 -3.92
N PRO A 12 11.46 -6.96 -2.77
CA PRO A 12 11.16 -8.38 -2.69
C PRO A 12 9.67 -8.62 -2.96
N LYS A 13 9.35 -9.70 -3.69
CA LYS A 13 7.95 -10.09 -3.98
C LYS A 13 7.10 -10.22 -2.70
N ALA A 14 7.71 -10.67 -1.60
CA ALA A 14 7.05 -10.76 -0.30
C ALA A 14 6.55 -9.39 0.21
N ALA A 15 7.35 -8.32 0.03
CA ALA A 15 6.93 -6.97 0.44
C ALA A 15 5.71 -6.48 -0.37
N TRP A 16 5.63 -6.84 -1.65
CA TRP A 16 4.43 -6.56 -2.45
C TRP A 16 3.19 -7.31 -1.95
N VAL A 17 3.33 -8.58 -1.61
CA VAL A 17 2.22 -9.38 -1.04
C VAL A 17 1.76 -8.78 0.28
N VAL A 18 2.69 -8.43 1.17
CA VAL A 18 2.37 -7.79 2.46
C VAL A 18 1.74 -6.42 2.26
N ALA A 19 2.22 -5.61 1.30
CA ALA A 19 1.66 -4.29 1.00
C ALA A 19 0.19 -4.38 0.57
N TRP A 20 -0.11 -5.26 -0.39
CA TRP A 20 -1.47 -5.47 -0.87
C TRP A 20 -2.37 -6.09 0.22
N PHE A 21 -1.84 -7.02 1.01
CA PHE A 21 -2.59 -7.62 2.11
C PHE A 21 -2.94 -6.59 3.19
N ALA A 22 -1.98 -5.81 3.66
CA ALA A 22 -2.21 -4.76 4.64
C ALA A 22 -3.20 -3.69 4.12
N TYR A 23 -3.06 -3.32 2.85
CA TYR A 23 -3.99 -2.40 2.20
C TYR A 23 -5.42 -2.93 2.17
N LEU A 24 -5.63 -4.19 1.78
CA LEU A 24 -6.96 -4.81 1.75
C LEU A 24 -7.54 -4.96 3.17
N CYS A 25 -6.73 -5.35 4.15
CA CYS A 25 -7.17 -5.45 5.54
C CYS A 25 -7.65 -4.12 6.12
N LEU A 26 -7.11 -2.99 5.67
CA LEU A 26 -7.56 -1.66 6.10
C LEU A 26 -8.75 -1.15 5.28
N THR A 27 -8.70 -1.29 3.96
CA THR A 27 -9.71 -0.69 3.06
C THR A 27 -11.03 -1.43 3.06
N VAL A 28 -11.02 -2.77 3.12
CA VAL A 28 -12.25 -3.58 3.04
C VAL A 28 -13.16 -3.31 4.24
N PRO A 29 -12.70 -3.40 5.51
CA PRO A 29 -13.57 -3.11 6.65
C PRO A 29 -14.07 -1.67 6.66
N VAL A 30 -13.21 -0.71 6.31
CA VAL A 30 -13.59 0.71 6.25
C VAL A 30 -14.67 0.94 5.21
N PHE A 31 -14.57 0.33 4.03
CA PHE A 31 -15.56 0.48 2.96
C PHE A 31 -16.92 -0.15 3.32
N PHE A 32 -16.93 -1.31 3.99
CA PHE A 32 -18.18 -2.00 4.30
C PHE A 32 -18.86 -1.54 5.59
N PHE A 33 -18.10 -1.15 6.62
CA PHE A 33 -18.65 -0.84 7.94
C PHE A 33 -18.65 0.66 8.27
N VAL A 34 -17.63 1.40 7.83
CA VAL A 34 -17.43 2.82 8.23
C VAL A 34 -18.02 3.78 7.19
N ALA A 35 -17.69 3.60 5.91
CA ALA A 35 -18.17 4.49 4.84
C ALA A 35 -19.71 4.60 4.73
N PRO A 36 -20.51 3.54 4.99
CA PRO A 36 -21.97 3.64 4.95
C PRO A 36 -22.60 4.21 6.23
N THR A 37 -21.88 4.18 7.35
CA THR A 37 -22.38 4.69 8.64
C THR A 37 -22.12 6.18 8.82
N ASP A 38 -21.22 6.75 8.03
CA ASP A 38 -20.92 8.18 8.02
C ASP A 38 -22.07 9.00 7.35
N PRO A 39 -22.60 10.06 8.00
CA PRO A 39 -23.73 10.85 7.49
C PRO A 39 -23.45 11.62 6.20
N GLU A 40 -22.19 11.93 5.91
CA GLU A 40 -21.77 12.69 4.72
C GLU A 40 -21.34 11.74 3.61
N ILE A 41 -20.45 10.78 3.94
CA ILE A 41 -19.89 9.83 2.96
C ILE A 41 -20.93 8.77 2.58
N GLY A 42 -21.82 8.38 3.49
CA GLY A 42 -22.87 7.39 3.24
C GLY A 42 -23.87 7.80 2.15
N LYS A 43 -24.05 9.11 1.92
CA LYS A 43 -24.93 9.66 0.86
C LYS A 43 -24.31 9.63 -0.52
N TRP A 44 -22.99 9.43 -0.62
CA TRP A 44 -22.31 9.41 -1.90
C TRP A 44 -22.63 8.13 -2.68
N PRO A 45 -22.57 8.17 -4.01
CA PRO A 45 -22.68 6.95 -4.79
C PRO A 45 -21.54 5.99 -4.42
N ARG A 46 -21.82 4.67 -4.47
CA ARG A 46 -20.87 3.60 -4.06
C ARG A 46 -19.50 3.72 -4.73
N TRP A 47 -19.43 4.18 -5.97
CA TRP A 47 -18.16 4.40 -6.68
C TRP A 47 -17.36 5.56 -6.07
N GLY A 48 -18.01 6.61 -5.56
CA GLY A 48 -17.37 7.74 -4.90
C GLY A 48 -16.83 7.36 -3.53
N GLN A 49 -17.58 6.56 -2.77
CA GLN A 49 -17.10 5.95 -1.52
C GLN A 49 -15.87 5.07 -1.78
N ALA A 50 -15.92 4.27 -2.84
CA ALA A 50 -14.80 3.40 -3.21
C ALA A 50 -13.57 4.23 -3.60
N LEU A 51 -13.75 5.27 -4.42
CA LEU A 51 -12.63 6.13 -4.82
C LEU A 51 -12.02 6.87 -3.63
N CYS A 52 -12.84 7.31 -2.67
CA CYS A 52 -12.35 7.92 -1.44
C CYS A 52 -11.56 6.92 -0.58
N VAL A 53 -12.16 5.76 -0.24
CA VAL A 53 -11.53 4.77 0.64
C VAL A 53 -10.32 4.11 -0.02
N TYR A 54 -10.49 3.50 -1.19
CA TYR A 54 -9.39 2.83 -1.88
C TYR A 54 -8.34 3.83 -2.37
N GLY A 55 -8.77 4.96 -2.93
CA GLY A 55 -7.85 5.99 -3.42
C GLY A 55 -7.01 6.61 -2.31
N MET A 56 -7.62 6.95 -1.17
CA MET A 56 -6.89 7.54 -0.05
C MET A 56 -5.88 6.54 0.51
N PHE A 57 -6.21 5.27 0.69
CA PHE A 57 -5.29 4.31 1.31
C PHE A 57 -4.20 3.77 0.36
N LEU A 58 -4.18 4.15 -0.92
CA LEU A 58 -3.12 3.72 -1.86
C LEU A 58 -1.72 4.13 -1.39
N PHE A 59 -1.59 5.21 -0.60
CA PHE A 59 -0.29 5.59 -0.02
C PHE A 59 0.29 4.49 0.88
N VAL A 60 -0.55 3.65 1.50
CA VAL A 60 -0.08 2.54 2.36
C VAL A 60 0.70 1.52 1.54
N VAL A 61 0.23 1.21 0.32
CA VAL A 61 0.93 0.30 -0.60
C VAL A 61 2.28 0.90 -0.98
N ALA A 62 2.31 2.19 -1.31
CA ALA A 62 3.55 2.89 -1.66
C ALA A 62 4.54 2.91 -0.47
N TRP A 63 4.06 3.13 0.75
CA TRP A 63 4.89 3.10 1.96
C TRP A 63 5.47 1.70 2.19
N VAL A 64 4.65 0.65 2.21
CA VAL A 64 5.16 -0.72 2.45
C VAL A 64 6.14 -1.14 1.34
N ALA A 65 5.88 -0.75 0.08
CA ALA A 65 6.80 -0.98 -1.02
C ALA A 65 8.14 -0.23 -0.83
N LEU A 66 8.11 0.99 -0.31
CA LEU A 66 9.32 1.77 0.02
C LEU A 66 10.13 1.10 1.14
N ILE A 67 9.47 0.57 2.19
CA ILE A 67 10.14 -0.19 3.24
C ILE A 67 10.80 -1.44 2.65
N GLY A 68 10.08 -2.17 1.79
CA GLY A 68 10.61 -3.33 1.07
C GLY A 68 11.80 -2.97 0.17
N TYR A 69 11.77 -1.81 -0.47
CA TYR A 69 12.88 -1.28 -1.25
C TYR A 69 14.10 -1.00 -0.38
N VAL A 70 13.93 -0.27 0.73
CA VAL A 70 15.02 0.06 1.68
C VAL A 70 15.66 -1.22 2.20
N TYR A 71 14.85 -2.22 2.58
CA TYR A 71 15.34 -3.52 3.03
C TYR A 71 16.09 -4.28 1.92
N GLY A 72 15.56 -4.28 0.70
CA GLY A 72 16.20 -4.90 -0.46
C GLY A 72 17.53 -4.26 -0.82
N ASP A 73 17.62 -2.93 -0.76
CA ASP A 73 18.85 -2.17 -1.03
C ASP A 73 19.89 -2.38 0.08
N ALA A 74 19.46 -2.34 1.34
CA ALA A 74 20.27 -2.69 2.51
C ALA A 74 20.91 -4.08 2.40
N LYS A 75 20.10 -5.08 2.02
CA LYS A 75 20.55 -6.45 1.82
C LYS A 75 21.56 -6.57 0.68
N ARG A 76 21.38 -5.82 -0.41
CA ARG A 76 22.36 -5.75 -1.52
C ARG A 76 23.68 -5.12 -1.08
N ARG A 77 23.65 -4.10 -0.24
CA ARG A 77 24.84 -3.40 0.26
C ARG A 77 25.55 -4.12 1.39
N GLN A 78 25.08 -5.31 1.81
CA GLN A 78 25.63 -6.09 2.92
C GLN A 78 25.77 -5.26 4.21
N MET A 79 24.85 -4.31 4.42
CA MET A 79 24.86 -3.49 5.63
C MET A 79 24.55 -4.37 6.83
N ARG A 80 25.52 -4.45 7.75
CA ARG A 80 25.56 -5.39 8.89
C ARG A 80 24.47 -5.13 9.94
N TYR A 81 23.83 -3.96 9.91
CA TYR A 81 22.80 -3.50 10.85
C TYR A 81 21.62 -2.92 10.09
N VAL A 82 20.76 -3.77 9.53
CA VAL A 82 19.43 -3.33 9.08
C VAL A 82 18.38 -4.16 9.82
N MET A 83 18.44 -3.96 11.14
CA MET A 83 17.41 -4.07 12.16
C MET A 83 17.84 -3.16 13.31
#